data_AF-A0A075GC80-F1
#
_entry.id   AF-A0A075GC80-F1
#
_cell.length_a   1.000
_cell.length_b   1.000
_cell.length_c   1.000
_cell.angle_alpha   90.00
_cell.angle_beta   90.00
_cell.angle_gamma   90.00
#
_symmetry.space_group_name_H-M   'P 1'
#
loop_
_entity.id
_entity.type
_entity.pdbx_description
1 polymer ?
#
loop_
_entity_poly.entity_id
_entity_poly.type
_entity_poly.pdbx_seq_one_letter_code
_entity_poly.pdbx_strand_id
1 'polypeptide(L)'
;MHAVGIRLEPGDHMIYRSNGGGGFGNPLDRDPERVSADVELGWISSEKASAVYGVVLCTNELEKNRYIIDWNATTVMREQRADETRVRGYGPGEVHPLGEIIQVAEAALAAE
;
A
#
# COMPACT_ATOMS: atom_id res chain seq x y z
N MET A 1 -3.54 2.21 22.20
CA MET A 1 -5.01 1.97 22.21
C MET A 1 -5.32 1.12 23.44
N HIS A 2 -6.22 1.56 24.31
CA HIS A 2 -6.67 0.79 25.48
C HIS A 2 -8.14 0.42 25.29
N ALA A 3 -8.41 -0.87 25.07
CA ALA A 3 -9.77 -1.42 25.16
C ALA A 3 -9.89 -2.07 26.55
N VAL A 4 -10.57 -1.41 27.48
CA VAL A 4 -10.82 -1.89 28.84
C VAL A 4 -12.33 -1.93 29.11
N GLY A 5 -12.78 -2.93 29.85
CA GLY A 5 -14.19 -3.08 30.24
C GLY A 5 -15.06 -3.87 29.25
N ILE A 6 -14.50 -4.47 28.21
CA ILE A 6 -15.26 -5.37 27.31
C ILE A 6 -15.34 -6.76 27.95
N ARG A 7 -16.55 -7.22 28.22
CA ARG A 7 -16.85 -8.60 28.64
C ARG A 7 -17.02 -9.47 27.39
N LEU A 8 -16.17 -10.48 27.25
CA LEU A 8 -16.28 -11.49 26.18
C LEU A 8 -17.09 -12.69 26.67
N GLU A 9 -17.95 -13.20 25.79
CA GLU A 9 -18.77 -14.39 26.00
C GLU A 9 -18.23 -15.58 25.17
N PRO A 10 -18.59 -16.84 25.52
CA PRO A 10 -18.19 -18.00 24.73
C PRO A 10 -18.68 -17.88 23.27
N GLY A 11 -17.74 -17.93 22.32
CA GLY A 11 -18.02 -17.76 20.90
C GLY A 11 -17.62 -16.40 20.31
N ASP A 12 -17.24 -15.44 21.15
CA ASP A 12 -16.76 -14.14 20.67
C ASP A 12 -15.38 -14.24 20.01
N HIS A 13 -15.21 -13.46 18.94
CA HIS A 13 -13.93 -13.30 18.24
C HIS A 13 -13.41 -11.87 18.42
N MET A 14 -12.24 -11.74 19.02
CA MET A 14 -11.53 -10.46 19.10
C MET A 14 -10.51 -10.35 17.96
N ILE A 15 -10.66 -9.33 17.11
CA ILE A 15 -9.72 -9.04 16.03
C ILE A 15 -9.00 -7.74 16.36
N TYR A 16 -7.67 -7.82 16.49
CA TYR A 16 -6.81 -6.66 16.66
C TYR A 16 -6.17 -6.30 15.32
N ARG A 17 -6.27 -5.02 14.93
CA ARG A 17 -5.57 -4.47 13.75
C ARG A 17 -4.80 -3.24 14.19
N SER A 18 -3.47 -3.33 14.15
CA SER A 18 -2.61 -2.16 14.36
C SER A 18 -2.60 -1.31 13.08
N ASN A 19 -2.52 0.01 13.23
CA ASN A 19 -2.21 0.87 12.10
C ASN A 19 -0.74 0.64 11.66
N GLY A 20 -0.50 0.87 10.37
CA GLY A 20 0.86 1.02 9.83
C GLY A 20 1.36 2.46 9.94
N GLY A 21 2.58 2.69 9.46
CA GLY A 21 3.11 4.04 9.21
C GLY A 21 2.73 4.58 7.83
N GLY A 22 2.94 5.88 7.61
CA GLY A 22 2.80 6.50 6.29
C GLY A 22 3.96 6.12 5.35
N GLY A 23 3.68 6.10 4.05
CA GLY A 23 4.71 5.91 3.01
C GLY A 23 5.40 7.22 2.63
N PHE A 24 6.55 7.13 1.96
CA PHE A 24 7.29 8.27 1.44
C PHE A 24 7.59 8.10 -0.06
N GLY A 25 7.43 9.18 -0.82
CA GLY A 25 7.74 9.22 -2.25
C GLY A 25 6.67 8.57 -3.14
N ASN A 26 6.99 8.50 -4.43
CA ASN A 26 6.15 7.83 -5.42
C ASN A 26 6.34 6.29 -5.32
N PRO A 27 5.28 5.50 -5.15
CA PRO A 27 5.38 4.04 -5.11
C PRO A 27 6.04 3.41 -6.35
N LEU A 28 5.87 4.00 -7.54
CA LEU A 28 6.44 3.46 -8.78
C LEU A 28 7.96 3.63 -8.87
N ASP A 29 8.55 4.48 -8.02
CA ASP A 29 10.01 4.68 -7.94
C ASP A 29 10.67 3.64 -7.02
N ARG A 30 9.87 2.83 -6.29
CA ARG A 30 10.41 1.77 -5.43
C ARG A 30 11.04 0.67 -6.29
N ASP A 31 12.20 0.19 -5.88
CA ASP A 31 12.88 -0.95 -6.52
C ASP A 31 11.97 -2.20 -6.56
N PRO A 32 11.68 -2.77 -7.75
CA PRO A 32 10.88 -3.99 -7.88
C PRO A 32 11.38 -5.18 -7.06
N GLU A 33 12.69 -5.33 -6.89
CA GLU A 33 13.26 -6.43 -6.09
C GLU A 33 12.91 -6.30 -4.61
N ARG A 34 12.92 -5.08 -4.09
CA ARG A 34 12.48 -4.80 -2.72
C ARG A 34 10.98 -5.05 -2.54
N VAL A 35 10.17 -4.75 -3.55
CA VAL A 35 8.73 -5.05 -3.52
C VAL A 35 8.49 -6.56 -3.52
N SER A 36 9.24 -7.32 -4.32
CA SER A 36 9.18 -8.80 -4.29
C SER A 36 9.51 -9.33 -2.90
N ALA A 37 10.60 -8.85 -2.28
CA ALA A 37 10.96 -9.22 -0.92
C ALA A 37 9.87 -8.88 0.11
N ASP A 38 9.20 -7.73 -0.02
CA ASP A 38 8.08 -7.36 0.86
C ASP A 38 6.90 -8.36 0.73
N VAL A 39 6.66 -8.92 -0.45
CA VAL A 39 5.65 -9.97 -0.68
C VAL A 39 6.10 -11.30 -0.07
N GLU A 40 7.36 -11.68 -0.26
CA GLU A 40 7.93 -12.92 0.31
C GLU A 40 7.93 -12.90 1.85
N LEU A 41 8.09 -11.72 2.45
CA LEU A 41 7.98 -11.50 3.90
C LEU A 41 6.53 -11.42 4.40
N GLY A 42 5.54 -11.42 3.50
CA GLY A 42 4.12 -11.30 3.84
C GLY A 42 3.71 -9.92 4.35
N TRP A 43 4.53 -8.89 4.12
CA TRP A 43 4.21 -7.51 4.52
C TRP A 43 3.14 -6.92 3.60
N ILE A 44 3.12 -7.34 2.35
CA ILE A 44 2.10 -7.00 1.35
C ILE A 44 1.72 -8.25 0.54
N SER A 45 0.54 -8.25 -0.08
CA SER A 45 0.18 -9.30 -1.02
C SER A 45 0.73 -9.05 -2.43
N SER A 46 0.76 -10.09 -3.26
CA SER A 46 1.07 -10.00 -4.70
C SER A 46 0.17 -9.01 -5.44
N GLU A 47 -1.11 -8.97 -5.07
CA GLU A 47 -2.09 -8.04 -5.66
C GLU A 47 -1.76 -6.60 -5.28
N LYS A 48 -1.22 -6.38 -4.07
CA LYS A 48 -0.81 -5.06 -3.61
C LYS A 48 0.51 -4.62 -4.26
N ALA A 49 1.42 -5.55 -4.56
CA ALA A 49 2.61 -5.28 -5.34
C ALA A 49 2.28 -4.68 -6.71
N SER A 50 1.32 -5.26 -7.44
CA SER A 50 0.89 -4.74 -8.73
C SER A 50 0.04 -3.47 -8.59
N ALA A 51 -0.97 -3.47 -7.72
CA ALA A 51 -1.90 -2.35 -7.59
C ALA A 51 -1.26 -1.06 -7.06
N VAL A 52 -0.24 -1.14 -6.20
CA VAL A 52 0.39 0.04 -5.59
C VAL A 52 1.74 0.38 -6.23
N TYR A 53 2.60 -0.62 -6.44
CA TYR A 53 3.98 -0.41 -6.88
C TYR A 53 4.20 -0.69 -8.37
N GLY A 54 3.16 -1.17 -9.07
CA GLY A 54 3.23 -1.54 -10.48
C GLY A 54 4.13 -2.74 -10.74
N VAL A 55 4.41 -3.57 -9.72
CA VAL A 55 5.30 -4.74 -9.84
C VAL A 55 4.48 -5.99 -10.08
N VAL A 56 4.75 -6.66 -11.20
CA VAL A 56 4.06 -7.89 -11.59
C VAL A 56 4.92 -9.08 -11.19
N LEU A 57 4.36 -9.95 -10.36
CA LEU A 57 5.03 -11.13 -9.82
C LEU A 57 4.41 -12.41 -10.37
N CYS A 58 5.26 -13.33 -10.78
CA CYS A 58 4.91 -14.69 -11.19
C CYS A 58 5.28 -15.66 -10.08
N THR A 59 4.42 -16.62 -9.79
CA THR A 59 4.70 -17.69 -8.81
C THR A 59 5.74 -18.65 -9.36
N ASN A 60 6.73 -19.01 -8.55
CA ASN A 60 7.62 -20.11 -8.86
C ASN A 60 6.94 -21.44 -8.48
N GLU A 61 6.70 -22.31 -9.46
CA GLU A 61 6.05 -23.62 -9.23
C GLU A 61 6.84 -24.52 -8.27
N LEU A 62 8.16 -24.31 -8.16
CA LEU A 62 9.06 -25.13 -7.36
C LEU A 62 9.23 -24.60 -5.92
N GLU A 63 8.97 -23.31 -5.69
CA GLU A 63 9.13 -22.68 -4.38
C GLU A 63 7.95 -21.73 -4.08
N LYS A 64 7.01 -22.21 -3.26
CA LYS A 64 5.73 -21.52 -2.97
C LYS A 64 5.86 -20.11 -2.38
N ASN A 65 7.02 -19.76 -1.81
CA ASN A 65 7.29 -18.45 -1.21
C ASN A 65 8.33 -17.65 -1.99
N ARG A 66 8.66 -18.02 -3.23
CA ARG A 66 9.57 -17.25 -4.07
C ARG A 66 8.85 -16.75 -5.31
N TYR A 67 8.98 -15.45 -5.57
CA TYR A 67 8.38 -14.81 -6.73
C TYR A 67 9.44 -14.46 -7.77
N ILE A 68 9.04 -14.52 -9.03
CA ILE A 68 9.85 -14.06 -10.16
C ILE A 68 9.20 -12.78 -10.67
N ILE A 69 9.99 -11.72 -10.79
CA ILE A 69 9.51 -10.44 -11.32
C ILE A 69 9.36 -10.57 -12.84
N ASP A 70 8.18 -10.26 -13.36
CA ASP A 70 7.99 -10.04 -14.79
C ASP A 70 8.42 -8.60 -15.11
N TRP A 71 9.66 -8.45 -15.55
CA TRP A 71 10.24 -7.14 -15.88
C TRP A 71 9.50 -6.43 -17.01
N ASN A 72 9.00 -7.17 -17.99
CA ASN A 72 8.31 -6.57 -19.13
C ASN A 72 6.93 -6.05 -18.69
N ALA A 73 6.14 -6.90 -18.01
CA ALA A 73 4.84 -6.50 -17.49
C ALA A 73 4.94 -5.38 -16.44
N THR A 74 5.98 -5.41 -15.58
CA THR A 74 6.27 -4.35 -14.61
C THR A 74 6.59 -3.02 -15.30
N THR A 75 7.39 -3.04 -16.37
CA THR A 75 7.72 -1.83 -17.14
C THR A 75 6.48 -1.23 -17.78
N VAL A 76 5.70 -2.05 -18.50
CA VAL A 76 4.45 -1.61 -19.12
C VAL A 76 3.46 -1.07 -18.09
N MET A 77 3.30 -1.75 -16.95
CA MET A 77 2.40 -1.31 -15.89
C MET A 77 2.85 0.02 -15.25
N ARG A 78 4.15 0.24 -15.09
CA ARG A 78 4.66 1.52 -14.58
C ARG A 78 4.54 2.65 -15.58
N GLU A 79 4.77 2.39 -16.87
CA GLU A 79 4.57 3.37 -17.94
C GLU A 79 3.12 3.82 -18.05
N GLN A 80 2.17 2.87 -18.03
CA GLN A 80 0.73 3.16 -18.04
C GLN A 80 0.28 4.03 -16.85
N ARG A 81 1.05 4.00 -15.76
CA ARG A 81 0.71 4.63 -14.49
C ARG A 81 1.64 5.78 -14.13
N ALA A 82 2.53 6.17 -15.03
CA ALA A 82 3.52 7.23 -14.81
C ALA A 82 2.83 8.57 -14.54
N ASP A 83 1.75 8.84 -15.28
CA ASP A 83 0.97 10.07 -15.19
C ASP A 83 -0.25 9.96 -14.25
N GLU A 84 -0.36 8.88 -13.48
CA GLU A 84 -1.41 8.76 -12.48
C GLU A 84 -1.28 9.86 -11.43
N THR A 85 -2.30 10.72 -11.35
CA THR A 85 -2.37 11.73 -10.30
C THR A 85 -2.67 11.04 -8.98
N ARG A 86 -1.71 11.07 -8.04
CA ARG A 86 -1.88 10.54 -6.69
C ARG A 86 -2.21 11.67 -5.72
N VAL A 87 -3.33 11.52 -5.01
CA VAL A 87 -3.71 12.43 -3.93
C VAL A 87 -2.67 12.30 -2.82
N ARG A 88 -1.97 13.40 -2.53
CA ARG A 88 -1.02 13.48 -1.43
C ARG A 88 -1.79 13.93 -0.19
N GLY A 89 -1.81 13.09 0.84
CA GLY A 89 -2.42 13.44 2.12
C GLY A 89 -1.51 14.33 2.96
N TYR A 90 -2.11 15.04 3.92
CA TYR A 90 -1.41 15.69 5.03
C TYR A 90 -1.83 15.05 6.35
N GLY A 91 -0.93 15.01 7.34
CA GLY A 91 -1.31 14.92 8.73
C GLY A 91 -1.88 16.25 9.25
N PRO A 92 -2.68 16.25 10.34
CA PRO A 92 -3.14 17.50 10.96
C PRO A 92 -1.96 18.42 11.30
N GLY A 93 -1.94 19.64 10.74
CA GLY A 93 -0.91 20.65 11.00
C GLY A 93 0.34 20.57 10.10
N GLU A 94 0.41 19.64 9.15
CA GLU A 94 1.52 19.59 8.19
C GLU A 94 1.27 20.48 6.97
N VAL A 95 2.28 21.26 6.60
CA VAL A 95 2.36 21.94 5.30
C VAL A 95 2.84 20.90 4.28
N HIS A 96 2.22 20.84 3.10
CA HIS A 96 2.61 19.90 2.05
C HIS A 96 4.14 19.93 1.85
N PRO A 97 4.83 18.78 1.73
CA PRO A 97 6.31 18.73 1.69
C PRO A 97 6.95 19.53 0.54
N LEU A 98 6.18 19.93 -0.47
CA LEU A 98 6.61 20.81 -1.57
C LEU A 98 6.04 22.23 -1.50
N GLY A 99 5.36 22.61 -0.41
CA GLY A 99 4.73 23.92 -0.22
C GLY A 99 3.44 24.15 -1.02
N GLU A 100 2.94 23.15 -1.74
CA GLU A 100 1.72 23.24 -2.54
C GLU A 100 0.45 23.30 -1.68
N ILE A 101 -0.50 24.16 -2.07
CA ILE A 101 -1.84 24.17 -1.50
C ILE A 101 -2.67 23.11 -2.23
N ILE A 102 -2.85 21.94 -1.63
CA ILE A 102 -3.75 20.92 -2.19
C ILE A 102 -5.18 21.33 -1.85
N GLN A 103 -6.02 21.53 -2.87
CA GLN A 103 -7.45 21.66 -2.70
C GLN A 103 -8.08 20.27 -2.64
N VAL A 104 -8.61 19.90 -1.48
CA VAL A 104 -9.46 18.70 -1.36
C VAL A 104 -10.78 19.02 -2.06
N ALA A 105 -11.14 18.24 -3.07
CA ALA A 105 -12.44 18.38 -3.73
C ALA A 105 -13.57 18.15 -2.69
N GLU A 106 -14.59 19.00 -2.67
CA GLU A 106 -15.72 18.92 -1.71
C GLU A 106 -16.34 17.52 -1.64
N ALA A 107 -16.38 16.79 -2.75
CA ALA A 107 -16.89 15.42 -2.82
C ALA A 107 -16.12 14.43 -1.93
N ALA A 108 -14.83 14.67 -1.66
CA ALA A 108 -14.01 13.82 -0.79
C ALA A 108 -14.20 14.13 0.72
N LEU A 109 -14.81 15.27 1.05
CA LEU A 109 -15.15 15.65 2.43
C LEU A 109 -16.51 15.10 2.89
N ALA A 110 -17.32 14.57 1.95
CA ALA A 110 -18.69 14.12 2.21
C ALA A 110 -18.84 12.60 2.43
N ALA A 111 -17.74 11.84 2.38
CA ALA A 111 -17.77 10.39 2.63
C ALA A 111 -17.46 10.09 4.11
N GLU A 112 -18.50 10.13 4.94
CA GLU A 112 -18.57 9.46 6.25
C GLU A 112 -19.34 8.13 6.13
#